data_AF-A0A522FXV1-F1
#
_entry.id   AF-A0A522FXV1-F1
#
_cell.length_a   1.000
_cell.length_b   1.000
_cell.length_c   1.000
_cell.angle_alpha   90.00
_cell.angle_beta   90.00
_cell.angle_gamma   90.00
#
_symmetry.space_group_name_H-M   'P 1'
#
loop_
_entity.id
_entity.type
_entity.pdbx_description
1 polymer ?
#
loop_
_entity_poly.entity_id
_entity_poly.type
_entity_poly.pdbx_seq_one_letter_code
_entity_poly.pdbx_strand_id
1 'polypeptide(L)'
;MEEDKIEIRSDEVQEILGQTPRWIIRWGITVLFGVVFVFLFGSWFFKYPEILVAPIVITTENPPTPIIARTNGKITELFITDKQKVSSDEYLAYIENPAKFQHYIETKEILDSLKKLFTLYDSDCFNIDIKRDYTLGDLQTGYSSFIKQFTVYKDFVKLNFHQRKINSFKQQIEKYQYYKNGLQEQFEITKNEHLLNKKYYSSDSLLLSQKLIPEADFEKSEKTFLQSKRSLQDAINTITSDR
;
A
#
# COMPACT_ATOMS: atom_id res chain seq x y z
N MET A 1 -41.38 -17.86 133.36
CA MET A 1 -40.50 -18.69 134.19
C MET A 1 -39.10 -18.49 133.67
N GLU A 2 -38.29 -17.81 134.45
CA GLU A 2 -36.85 -17.67 134.25
C GLU A 2 -36.17 -19.04 134.35
N GLU A 3 -35.18 -19.29 133.50
CA GLU A 3 -33.89 -19.82 133.95
C GLU A 3 -32.80 -19.09 133.17
N ASP A 4 -32.02 -18.32 133.93
CA ASP A 4 -30.77 -17.70 133.55
C ASP A 4 -29.66 -18.77 133.54
N LYS A 5 -28.84 -18.83 132.47
CA LYS A 5 -27.68 -19.73 132.39
C LYS A 5 -26.52 -19.08 131.63
N ILE A 6 -25.83 -18.21 132.38
CA ILE A 6 -24.36 -18.07 132.47
C ILE A 6 -23.61 -18.00 131.13
N GLU A 7 -23.31 -16.77 130.73
CA GLU A 7 -22.46 -16.40 129.60
C GLU A 7 -20.99 -16.32 130.05
N ILE A 8 -20.20 -17.35 129.77
CA ILE A 8 -18.74 -17.35 130.06
C ILE A 8 -18.01 -16.79 128.84
N ARG A 9 -17.73 -15.49 128.84
CA ARG A 9 -16.77 -14.84 127.93
C ARG A 9 -15.35 -15.22 128.38
N SER A 10 -14.67 -16.04 127.59
CA SER A 10 -13.22 -16.29 127.70
C SER A 10 -12.51 -15.62 126.53
N ASP A 11 -11.99 -14.42 126.78
CA ASP A 11 -11.23 -13.62 125.81
C ASP A 11 -9.84 -14.24 125.50
N GLU A 12 -9.45 -15.36 126.12
CA GLU A 12 -8.17 -16.08 125.87
C GLU A 12 -8.24 -17.12 124.74
N VAL A 13 -9.44 -17.57 124.33
CA VAL A 13 -9.58 -18.57 123.25
C VAL A 13 -9.52 -17.91 121.87
N GLN A 14 -9.69 -16.59 121.80
CA GLN A 14 -9.78 -15.86 120.54
C GLN A 14 -8.41 -15.46 119.96
N GLU A 15 -7.33 -15.54 120.75
CA GLU A 15 -5.97 -15.23 120.31
C GLU A 15 -5.31 -16.39 119.54
N ILE A 16 -5.77 -17.63 119.76
CA ILE A 16 -5.26 -18.83 119.07
C ILE A 16 -5.99 -19.09 117.73
N LEU A 17 -7.18 -18.50 117.54
CA LEU A 17 -8.01 -18.68 116.33
C LEU A 17 -7.94 -17.49 115.35
N GLY A 18 -7.27 -16.39 115.71
CA GLY A 18 -7.30 -15.13 114.95
C GLY A 18 -6.18 -14.91 113.93
N GLN A 19 -5.09 -15.68 113.96
CA GLN A 19 -4.00 -15.50 112.99
C GLN A 19 -4.18 -16.44 111.80
N THR A 20 -4.69 -15.90 110.69
CA THR A 20 -4.68 -16.60 109.40
C THR A 20 -3.27 -17.11 109.11
N PRO A 21 -3.08 -18.43 108.89
CA PRO A 21 -1.77 -19.01 108.70
C PRO A 21 -1.01 -18.29 107.59
N ARG A 22 0.22 -17.83 107.88
CA ARG A 22 1.09 -17.15 106.89
C ARG A 22 1.36 -18.00 105.63
N TRP A 23 1.11 -19.30 105.67
CA TRP A 23 1.19 -20.20 104.53
C TRP A 23 0.03 -19.99 103.56
N ILE A 24 -1.21 -19.84 104.05
CA ILE A 24 -2.40 -19.57 103.21
C ILE A 24 -2.24 -18.24 102.45
N ILE A 25 -1.74 -17.20 103.12
CA ILE A 25 -1.52 -15.89 102.50
C ILE A 25 -0.45 -15.97 101.40
N ARG A 26 0.64 -16.72 101.64
CA ARG A 26 1.70 -16.94 100.66
C ARG A 26 1.23 -17.77 99.45
N TRP A 27 0.43 -18.80 99.67
CA TRP A 27 -0.16 -19.56 98.56
C TRP A 27 -1.16 -18.74 97.76
N GLY A 28 -2.00 -17.94 98.43
CA GLY A 28 -2.95 -17.05 97.76
C GLY A 28 -2.28 -16.05 96.82
N ILE A 29 -1.23 -15.36 97.28
CA ILE A 29 -0.51 -14.40 96.42
C ILE A 29 0.24 -15.09 95.28
N THR A 30 0.79 -16.29 95.52
CA THR A 30 1.48 -17.06 94.48
C THR A 30 0.51 -17.52 93.39
N VAL A 31 -0.69 -17.96 93.77
CA VAL A 31 -1.75 -18.33 92.82
C VAL A 31 -2.24 -17.11 92.04
N LEU A 32 -2.46 -15.97 92.71
CA LEU A 32 -2.86 -14.72 92.05
C LEU A 32 -1.82 -14.29 91.00
N PHE A 33 -0.54 -14.27 91.37
CA PHE A 33 0.54 -13.94 90.45
C PHE A 33 0.62 -14.93 89.30
N GLY A 34 0.42 -16.22 89.55
CA GLY A 34 0.36 -17.25 88.51
C GLY A 34 -0.74 -16.97 87.48
N VAL A 35 -1.95 -16.63 87.95
CA VAL A 35 -3.08 -16.28 87.06
C VAL A 35 -2.75 -15.05 86.20
N VAL A 36 -2.18 -13.99 86.80
CA VAL A 36 -1.75 -12.79 86.06
C VAL A 36 -0.67 -13.13 85.03
N PHE A 37 0.29 -13.99 85.40
CA PHE A 37 1.36 -14.43 84.49
C PHE A 37 0.80 -15.22 83.31
N VAL A 38 -0.20 -16.08 83.54
CA VAL A 38 -0.91 -16.82 82.49
C VAL A 38 -1.61 -15.86 81.53
N PHE A 39 -2.27 -14.80 82.03
CA PHE A 39 -2.89 -13.79 81.15
C PHE A 39 -1.86 -13.00 80.34
N LEU A 40 -0.72 -12.63 80.92
CA LEU A 40 0.35 -11.92 80.20
C LEU A 40 1.01 -12.79 79.14
N PHE A 41 1.37 -14.04 79.46
CA PHE A 41 1.90 -14.98 78.48
C PHE A 41 0.87 -15.33 77.40
N GLY A 42 -0.40 -15.50 77.79
CA GLY A 42 -1.50 -15.71 76.86
C GLY A 42 -1.62 -14.55 75.88
N SER A 43 -1.65 -13.30 76.35
CA SER A 43 -1.71 -12.11 75.49
C SER A 43 -0.52 -12.00 74.55
N TRP A 44 0.69 -12.36 75.00
CA TRP A 44 1.87 -12.37 74.14
C TRP A 44 1.85 -13.47 73.08
N PHE A 45 1.34 -14.67 73.43
CA PHE A 45 1.25 -15.80 72.51
C PHE A 45 0.12 -15.62 71.48
N PHE A 46 -1.02 -15.08 71.92
CA PHE A 46 -2.16 -14.76 71.06
C PHE A 46 -2.01 -13.35 70.47
N LYS A 47 -1.07 -13.19 69.52
CA LYS A 47 -1.08 -12.01 68.64
C LYS A 47 -2.40 -11.97 67.89
N TYR A 48 -3.23 -10.98 68.18
CA TYR A 48 -4.45 -10.75 67.41
C TYR A 48 -4.04 -10.27 66.01
N PRO A 49 -4.30 -11.05 64.95
CA PRO A 49 -4.02 -10.59 63.60
C PRO A 49 -5.09 -9.57 63.24
N GLU A 50 -4.78 -8.30 63.43
CA GLU A 50 -5.65 -7.22 63.00
C GLU A 50 -5.58 -7.13 61.46
N ILE A 51 -6.40 -7.95 60.79
CA ILE A 51 -6.58 -7.90 59.33
C ILE A 51 -7.68 -6.89 59.05
N LEU A 52 -7.27 -5.66 58.74
CA LEU A 52 -8.19 -4.64 58.23
C LEU A 52 -8.52 -4.96 56.76
N VAL A 53 -9.69 -5.53 56.52
CA VAL A 53 -10.21 -5.74 55.16
C VAL A 53 -10.68 -4.39 54.62
N ALA A 54 -9.76 -3.68 53.97
CA ALA A 54 -10.07 -2.43 53.27
C ALA A 54 -10.56 -2.75 51.85
N PRO A 55 -11.67 -2.15 51.38
CA PRO A 55 -12.08 -2.25 49.99
C PRO A 55 -11.08 -1.47 49.11
N ILE A 56 -10.31 -2.19 48.30
CA ILE A 56 -9.48 -1.58 47.24
C ILE A 56 -10.33 -1.52 45.98
N VAL A 57 -10.66 -0.31 45.52
CA VAL A 57 -11.31 -0.09 44.21
C VAL A 57 -10.23 0.20 43.19
N ILE A 58 -9.96 -0.77 42.31
CA ILE A 58 -9.10 -0.57 41.14
C ILE A 58 -9.90 0.27 40.14
N THR A 59 -9.65 1.58 40.11
CA THR A 59 -10.19 2.47 39.08
C THR A 59 -9.19 2.56 37.94
N THR A 60 -9.69 2.55 36.71
CA THR A 60 -8.87 2.81 35.51
C THR A 60 -9.17 4.22 35.05
N GLU A 61 -8.12 5.02 34.75
CA GLU A 61 -8.26 6.41 34.28
C GLU A 61 -9.10 6.50 33.00
N ASN A 62 -8.98 5.50 32.12
CA ASN A 62 -9.75 5.38 30.89
C ASN A 62 -10.78 4.26 31.02
N PRO A 63 -12.07 4.57 31.28
CA PRO A 63 -13.08 3.55 31.39
C PRO A 63 -13.20 2.74 30.09
N PRO A 64 -13.44 1.42 30.18
CA PRO A 64 -13.66 0.61 28.99
C PRO A 64 -14.86 1.15 28.21
N THR A 65 -14.62 1.50 26.95
CA THR A 65 -15.67 2.03 26.07
C THR A 65 -16.19 0.89 25.20
N PRO A 66 -17.52 0.67 25.12
CA PRO A 66 -18.07 -0.34 24.22
C PRO A 66 -17.81 0.04 22.78
N ILE A 67 -17.35 -0.92 21.98
CA ILE A 67 -17.16 -0.75 20.54
C ILE A 67 -18.49 -1.05 19.86
N ILE A 68 -19.07 -0.04 19.21
CA ILE A 68 -20.36 -0.15 18.52
C ILE A 68 -20.12 -0.21 17.02
N ALA A 69 -20.65 -1.25 16.36
CA ALA A 69 -20.61 -1.37 14.91
C ALA A 69 -21.45 -0.26 14.26
N ARG A 70 -20.95 0.30 13.15
CA ARG A 70 -21.66 1.36 12.41
C ARG A 70 -22.90 0.86 11.66
N THR A 71 -22.95 -0.45 11.39
CA THR A 71 -24.01 -1.11 10.64
C THR A 71 -24.54 -2.30 11.43
N ASN A 72 -25.85 -2.49 11.39
CA ASN A 72 -26.49 -3.67 11.96
C ASN A 72 -26.25 -4.87 11.04
N GLY A 73 -26.00 -6.05 11.62
CA GLY A 73 -25.82 -7.28 10.87
C GLY A 73 -25.46 -8.46 11.77
N LYS A 74 -25.49 -9.66 11.21
CA LYS A 74 -25.06 -10.87 11.92
C LYS A 74 -23.53 -10.92 11.98
N ILE A 75 -22.98 -11.26 13.15
CA ILE A 75 -21.56 -11.56 13.26
C ILE A 75 -21.32 -12.95 12.66
N THR A 76 -20.49 -13.01 11.62
CA THR A 76 -20.12 -14.26 10.94
C THR A 76 -18.87 -14.88 11.55
N GLU A 77 -17.89 -14.03 11.89
CA GLU A 77 -16.61 -14.48 12.42
C GLU A 77 -16.12 -13.51 13.50
N LEU A 78 -15.46 -14.03 14.54
CA LEU A 78 -14.82 -13.26 15.59
C LEU A 78 -13.34 -13.61 15.57
N PHE A 79 -12.48 -12.60 15.40
CA PHE A 79 -11.03 -12.81 15.25
C PHE A 79 -10.29 -12.78 16.60
N ILE A 80 -10.94 -12.32 17.66
CA ILE A 80 -10.35 -12.11 18.98
C ILE A 80 -10.99 -12.97 20.06
N THR A 81 -10.27 -13.15 21.16
CA THR A 81 -10.73 -13.87 22.35
C THR A 81 -10.92 -12.93 23.54
N ASP A 82 -11.65 -13.39 24.57
CA ASP A 82 -11.89 -12.59 25.78
C ASP A 82 -10.56 -12.18 26.44
N LYS A 83 -10.46 -10.90 26.84
CA LYS A 83 -9.27 -10.27 27.45
C LYS A 83 -8.01 -10.24 26.58
N GLN A 84 -8.10 -10.55 25.29
CA GLN A 84 -6.98 -10.40 24.38
C GLN A 84 -6.58 -8.92 24.25
N LYS A 85 -5.29 -8.64 24.34
CA LYS A 85 -4.75 -7.31 24.06
C LYS A 85 -4.74 -7.09 22.54
N VAL A 86 -5.39 -6.02 22.10
CA VAL A 86 -5.49 -5.64 20.69
C VAL A 86 -4.84 -4.28 20.45
N SER A 87 -4.41 -4.04 19.21
CA SER A 87 -3.85 -2.76 18.78
C SER A 87 -4.89 -1.90 18.07
N SER A 88 -4.59 -0.60 17.88
CA SER A 88 -5.40 0.24 17.01
C SER A 88 -5.48 -0.36 15.60
N ASP A 89 -6.66 -0.25 14.97
CA ASP A 89 -6.95 -0.71 13.60
C ASP A 89 -6.91 -2.24 13.37
N GLU A 90 -6.81 -3.03 14.46
CA GLU A 90 -6.93 -4.48 14.40
C GLU A 90 -8.39 -4.91 14.15
N TYR A 91 -8.60 -5.85 13.22
CA TYR A 91 -9.93 -6.37 12.92
C TYR A 91 -10.40 -7.27 14.06
N LEU A 92 -11.49 -6.90 14.73
CA LEU A 92 -12.02 -7.66 15.89
C LEU A 92 -13.07 -8.71 15.48
N ALA A 93 -13.94 -8.35 14.54
CA ALA A 93 -15.05 -9.18 14.10
C ALA A 93 -15.39 -8.90 12.63
N TYR A 94 -16.00 -9.89 11.99
CA TYR A 94 -16.55 -9.79 10.64
C TYR A 94 -18.08 -9.86 10.69
N ILE A 95 -18.71 -8.79 10.23
CA ILE A 95 -20.17 -8.71 10.05
C ILE A 95 -20.51 -9.22 8.65
N GLU A 96 -21.60 -9.98 8.55
CA GLU A 96 -22.13 -10.49 7.29
C GLU A 96 -22.18 -9.40 6.22
N ASN A 97 -21.46 -9.64 5.12
CA ASN A 97 -21.30 -8.71 4.02
C ASN A 97 -21.32 -9.51 2.70
N PRO A 98 -21.91 -8.99 1.61
CA PRO A 98 -21.84 -9.61 0.30
C PRO A 98 -20.42 -9.78 -0.26
N ALA A 99 -19.45 -8.98 0.21
CA ALA A 99 -18.04 -9.17 -0.08
C ALA A 99 -17.48 -10.36 0.72
N LYS A 100 -16.40 -10.99 0.22
CA LYS A 100 -15.62 -11.94 1.05
C LYS A 100 -14.45 -11.21 1.69
N PHE A 101 -14.28 -11.37 3.01
CA PHE A 101 -13.20 -10.72 3.76
C PHE A 101 -11.81 -11.00 3.17
N GLN A 102 -11.51 -12.27 2.86
CA GLN A 102 -10.23 -12.67 2.26
C GLN A 102 -9.95 -11.98 0.92
N HIS A 103 -10.97 -11.87 0.07
CA HIS A 103 -10.83 -11.19 -1.22
C HIS A 103 -10.58 -9.69 -1.06
N TYR A 104 -11.20 -9.06 -0.06
CA TYR A 104 -10.97 -7.66 0.27
C TYR A 104 -9.52 -7.42 0.72
N ILE A 105 -8.99 -8.25 1.62
CA ILE A 105 -7.60 -8.14 2.10
C ILE A 105 -6.61 -8.34 0.95
N GLU A 106 -6.74 -9.40 0.16
CA GLU A 106 -5.87 -9.65 -1.02
C GLU A 106 -5.92 -8.47 -2.00
N THR A 107 -7.12 -7.94 -2.27
CA THR A 107 -7.29 -6.79 -3.16
C THR A 107 -6.61 -5.54 -2.60
N LYS A 108 -6.74 -5.27 -1.30
CA LYS A 108 -6.12 -4.12 -0.64
C LYS A 108 -4.60 -4.19 -0.74
N GLU A 109 -4.00 -5.33 -0.43
CA GLU A 109 -2.55 -5.54 -0.50
C GLU A 109 -1.99 -5.36 -1.92
N ILE A 110 -2.69 -5.90 -2.92
CA ILE A 110 -2.32 -5.74 -4.33
C ILE A 110 -2.39 -4.27 -4.75
N LEU A 111 -3.47 -3.57 -4.39
CA LEU A 111 -3.64 -2.15 -4.74
C LEU A 111 -2.60 -1.26 -4.06
N ASP A 112 -2.27 -1.52 -2.79
CA ASP A 112 -1.23 -0.79 -2.07
C ASP A 112 0.16 -1.03 -2.67
N SER A 113 0.44 -2.25 -3.11
CA SER A 113 1.67 -2.61 -3.80
C SER A 113 1.76 -1.89 -5.16
N LEU A 114 0.68 -1.92 -5.94
CA LEU A 114 0.60 -1.21 -7.22
C LEU A 114 0.77 0.30 -7.06
N LYS A 115 0.16 0.90 -6.04
CA LYS A 115 0.30 2.33 -5.75
C LYS A 115 1.76 2.72 -5.51
N LYS A 116 2.52 1.90 -4.78
CA LYS A 116 3.96 2.11 -4.57
C LYS A 116 4.75 2.02 -5.88
N LEU A 117 4.48 0.99 -6.69
CA LEU A 117 5.16 0.80 -7.98
C LEU A 117 4.90 1.94 -8.96
N PHE A 118 3.65 2.42 -9.05
CA PHE A 118 3.30 3.58 -9.87
C PHE A 118 4.00 4.87 -9.38
N THR A 119 4.21 5.02 -8.07
CA THR A 119 4.92 6.18 -7.52
C THR A 119 6.41 6.17 -7.89
N LEU A 120 7.01 4.98 -7.96
CA LEU A 120 8.43 4.80 -8.28
C LEU A 120 8.72 4.78 -9.79
N TYR A 121 7.70 4.91 -10.65
CA TYR A 121 7.81 4.74 -12.10
C TYR A 121 8.53 3.45 -12.50
N ASP A 122 8.38 2.40 -11.69
CA ASP A 122 9.05 1.14 -11.93
C ASP A 122 8.31 0.38 -13.06
N SER A 123 9.07 -0.08 -14.04
CA SER A 123 8.53 -0.81 -15.19
C SER A 123 8.10 -2.23 -14.80
N ASP A 124 8.45 -2.72 -13.62
CA ASP A 124 8.13 -4.10 -13.19
C ASP A 124 6.67 -4.30 -12.72
N CYS A 125 5.83 -3.26 -12.79
CA CYS A 125 4.38 -3.34 -12.54
C CYS A 125 3.66 -4.45 -13.33
N PHE A 126 4.24 -4.91 -14.44
CA PHE A 126 3.57 -5.80 -15.41
C PHE A 126 3.56 -7.28 -15.02
N ASN A 127 4.30 -7.70 -14.00
CA ASN A 127 4.34 -9.10 -13.53
C ASN A 127 3.31 -9.43 -12.46
N ILE A 128 2.54 -8.45 -11.98
CA ILE A 128 1.48 -8.70 -11.01
C ILE A 128 0.28 -9.31 -11.75
N ASP A 129 -0.04 -10.55 -11.40
CA ASP A 129 -1.25 -11.21 -11.86
C ASP A 129 -2.41 -10.84 -10.95
N ILE A 130 -3.39 -10.14 -11.52
CA ILE A 130 -4.56 -9.68 -10.77
C ILE A 130 -5.71 -10.63 -11.07
N LYS A 131 -6.13 -11.39 -10.05
CA LYS A 131 -7.26 -12.32 -10.16
C LYS A 131 -8.54 -11.54 -10.47
N ARG A 132 -9.36 -12.08 -11.39
CA ARG A 132 -10.60 -11.42 -11.83
C ARG A 132 -11.83 -11.85 -11.04
N ASP A 133 -11.73 -12.97 -10.32
CA ASP A 133 -12.89 -13.66 -9.75
C ASP A 133 -13.15 -13.30 -8.28
N TYR A 134 -12.66 -12.13 -7.83
CA TYR A 134 -12.94 -11.66 -6.49
C TYR A 134 -14.39 -11.22 -6.34
N THR A 135 -14.98 -11.63 -5.22
CA THR A 135 -16.29 -11.22 -4.72
C THR A 135 -16.12 -10.07 -3.73
N LEU A 136 -16.36 -8.84 -4.18
CA LEU A 136 -16.12 -7.60 -3.40
C LEU A 136 -17.40 -6.83 -3.07
N GLY A 137 -18.57 -7.42 -3.28
CA GLY A 137 -19.87 -6.79 -3.00
C GLY A 137 -20.01 -5.46 -3.73
N ASP A 138 -20.29 -4.38 -3.00
CA ASP A 138 -20.48 -3.04 -3.56
C ASP A 138 -19.22 -2.47 -4.26
N LEU A 139 -18.02 -2.96 -3.89
CA LEU A 139 -16.77 -2.53 -4.51
C LEU A 139 -16.51 -3.21 -5.86
N GLN A 140 -17.32 -4.20 -6.25
CA GLN A 140 -17.12 -4.99 -7.47
C GLN A 140 -17.08 -4.12 -8.73
N THR A 141 -17.95 -3.11 -8.83
CA THR A 141 -18.00 -2.22 -9.99
C THR A 141 -16.72 -1.39 -10.12
N GLY A 142 -16.23 -0.83 -9.01
CA GLY A 142 -14.97 -0.07 -8.98
C GLY A 142 -13.79 -0.95 -9.35
N TYR A 143 -13.71 -2.15 -8.77
CA TYR A 143 -12.67 -3.12 -9.07
C TYR A 143 -12.68 -3.56 -10.54
N SER A 144 -13.85 -3.86 -11.11
CA SER A 144 -13.98 -4.26 -12.52
C SER A 144 -13.52 -3.17 -13.48
N SER A 145 -13.86 -1.91 -13.18
CA SER A 145 -13.40 -0.75 -13.95
C SER A 145 -11.88 -0.60 -13.87
N PHE A 146 -11.31 -0.78 -12.68
CA PHE A 146 -9.87 -0.75 -12.46
C PHE A 146 -9.16 -1.84 -13.27
N ILE A 147 -9.61 -3.10 -13.21
CA ILE A 147 -9.01 -4.21 -13.98
C ILE A 147 -9.03 -3.91 -15.48
N LYS A 148 -10.13 -3.38 -15.99
CA LYS A 148 -10.25 -2.98 -17.39
C LYS A 148 -9.19 -1.94 -17.76
N GLN A 149 -9.07 -0.87 -16.98
CA GLN A 149 -8.11 0.20 -17.24
C GLN A 149 -6.66 -0.28 -17.08
N PHE A 150 -6.38 -1.08 -16.06
CA PHE A 150 -5.07 -1.67 -15.82
C PHE A 150 -4.64 -2.59 -16.96
N THR A 151 -5.57 -3.40 -17.49
CA THR A 151 -5.30 -4.26 -18.65
C THR A 151 -4.94 -3.42 -19.88
N VAL A 152 -5.73 -2.38 -20.18
CA VAL A 152 -5.45 -1.45 -21.28
C VAL A 152 -4.07 -0.79 -21.12
N TYR A 153 -3.72 -0.36 -19.91
CA TYR A 153 -2.41 0.21 -19.62
C TYR A 153 -1.27 -0.80 -19.80
N LYS A 154 -1.44 -2.04 -19.30
CA LYS A 154 -0.47 -3.12 -19.49
C LYS A 154 -0.23 -3.42 -20.96
N ASP A 155 -1.30 -3.49 -21.75
CA ASP A 155 -1.22 -3.69 -23.19
C ASP A 155 -0.53 -2.50 -23.89
N PHE A 156 -0.85 -1.27 -23.49
CA PHE A 156 -0.22 -0.06 -24.01
C PHE A 156 1.29 -0.09 -23.83
N VAL A 157 1.77 -0.43 -22.64
CA VAL A 157 3.21 -0.49 -22.36
C VAL A 157 3.87 -1.67 -23.07
N LYS A 158 3.25 -2.85 -23.07
CA LYS A 158 3.79 -4.04 -23.75
C LYS A 158 3.89 -3.86 -25.26
N LEU A 159 2.87 -3.28 -25.90
CA LEU A 159 2.81 -3.12 -27.35
C LEU A 159 3.77 -2.05 -27.87
N ASN A 160 4.19 -1.12 -27.01
CA ASN A 160 5.03 0.03 -27.33
C ASN A 160 4.61 0.69 -28.67
N PHE A 161 3.29 0.85 -28.83
CA PHE A 161 2.65 1.16 -30.11
C PHE A 161 3.23 2.42 -30.75
N HIS A 162 3.46 3.45 -29.94
CA HIS A 162 4.01 4.72 -30.39
C HIS A 162 5.43 4.56 -30.95
N GLN A 163 6.28 3.77 -30.31
CA GLN A 163 7.63 3.54 -30.82
C GLN A 163 7.60 2.81 -32.17
N ARG A 164 6.72 1.82 -32.33
CA ARG A 164 6.54 1.12 -33.61
C ARG A 164 6.04 2.06 -34.71
N LYS A 165 5.08 2.94 -34.38
CA LYS A 165 4.57 3.95 -35.31
C LYS A 165 5.63 4.96 -35.72
N ILE A 166 6.43 5.45 -34.77
CA ILE A 166 7.57 6.34 -35.03
C ILE A 166 8.58 5.66 -35.96
N ASN A 167 8.92 4.40 -35.69
CA ASN A 167 9.86 3.65 -36.52
C ASN A 167 9.31 3.44 -37.95
N SER A 168 8.01 3.18 -38.10
CA SER A 168 7.35 3.06 -39.41
C SER A 168 7.40 4.38 -40.19
N PHE A 169 7.12 5.51 -39.55
CA PHE A 169 7.24 6.82 -40.20
C PHE A 169 8.68 7.17 -40.56
N LYS A 170 9.66 6.83 -39.71
CA LYS A 170 11.08 7.00 -40.05
C LYS A 170 11.47 6.22 -41.31
N GLN A 171 11.02 4.97 -41.43
CA GLN A 171 11.25 4.17 -42.63
C GLN A 171 10.57 4.76 -43.88
N GLN A 172 9.38 5.34 -43.74
CA GLN A 172 8.71 6.02 -44.85
C GLN A 172 9.49 7.27 -45.29
N ILE A 173 9.94 8.09 -44.33
CA ILE A 173 10.76 9.28 -44.61
C ILE A 173 12.04 8.90 -45.35
N GLU A 174 12.73 7.85 -44.90
CA GLU A 174 13.95 7.36 -45.55
C GLU A 174 13.69 6.94 -47.01
N LYS A 175 12.58 6.23 -47.27
CA LYS A 175 12.18 5.87 -48.63
C LYS A 175 11.89 7.09 -49.50
N TYR A 176 11.18 8.09 -48.97
CA TYR A 176 10.91 9.33 -49.69
C TYR A 176 12.19 10.14 -49.96
N GLN A 177 13.14 10.15 -49.03
CA GLN A 177 14.44 10.79 -49.23
C GLN A 177 15.24 10.11 -50.35
N TYR A 178 15.28 8.77 -50.34
CA TYR A 178 15.92 8.00 -51.41
C TYR A 178 15.28 8.28 -52.77
N TYR A 179 13.94 8.27 -52.83
CA TYR A 179 13.18 8.57 -54.04
C TYR A 179 13.46 9.98 -54.58
N LYS A 180 13.44 10.99 -53.69
CA LYS A 180 13.76 12.38 -54.04
C LYS A 180 15.17 12.54 -54.58
N ASN A 181 16.16 11.88 -53.97
CA ASN A 181 17.54 11.93 -54.46
C ASN A 181 17.64 11.34 -55.87
N GLY A 182 16.96 10.21 -56.13
CA GLY A 182 16.90 9.61 -57.47
C GLY A 182 16.26 10.55 -58.52
N LEU A 183 15.18 11.25 -58.16
CA LEU A 183 14.57 12.26 -59.05
C LEU A 183 15.52 13.43 -59.34
N GLN A 184 16.29 13.88 -58.35
CA GLN A 184 17.28 14.95 -58.52
C GLN A 184 18.43 14.51 -59.46
N GLU A 185 18.94 13.30 -59.29
CA GLU A 185 19.97 12.74 -60.18
C GLU A 185 19.44 12.61 -61.62
N GLN A 186 18.22 12.10 -61.80
CA GLN A 186 17.59 12.00 -63.11
C GLN A 186 17.45 13.38 -63.79
N PHE A 187 17.03 14.39 -63.04
CA PHE A 187 16.93 15.76 -63.55
C PHE A 187 18.26 16.34 -64.01
N GLU A 188 19.33 16.19 -63.23
CA GLU A 188 20.66 16.68 -63.64
C GLU A 188 21.18 15.95 -64.88
N ILE A 189 20.94 14.63 -65.02
CA ILE A 189 21.27 13.88 -66.24
C ILE A 189 20.52 14.45 -67.45
N THR A 190 19.19 14.59 -67.37
CA THR A 190 18.37 15.09 -68.48
C THR A 190 18.70 16.53 -68.85
N LYS A 191 19.05 17.36 -67.85
CA LYS A 191 19.51 18.73 -68.06
C LYS A 191 20.85 18.77 -68.81
N ASN A 192 21.80 17.93 -68.44
CA ASN A 192 23.09 17.83 -69.12
C ASN A 192 22.92 17.33 -70.56
N GLU A 193 22.06 16.33 -70.79
CA GLU A 193 21.71 15.84 -72.12
C GLU A 193 21.09 16.95 -72.99
N HIS A 194 20.17 17.74 -72.43
CA HIS A 194 19.58 18.88 -73.13
C HIS A 194 20.62 19.95 -73.51
N LEU A 195 21.53 20.29 -72.58
CA LEU A 195 22.61 21.25 -72.85
C LEU A 195 23.56 20.75 -73.94
N LEU A 196 23.88 19.46 -73.95
CA LEU A 196 24.70 18.83 -74.97
C LEU A 196 24.01 18.88 -76.35
N ASN A 197 22.75 18.49 -76.42
CA ASN A 197 21.98 18.54 -77.67
C ASN A 197 21.77 19.97 -78.18
N LYS A 198 21.62 20.95 -77.28
CA LYS A 198 21.60 22.37 -77.63
C LYS A 198 22.90 22.81 -78.30
N LYS A 199 24.04 22.34 -77.79
CA LYS A 199 25.37 22.63 -78.37
C LYS A 199 25.53 22.01 -79.76
N TYR A 200 25.10 20.76 -79.95
CA TYR A 200 25.10 20.11 -81.27
C TYR A 200 24.22 20.86 -82.27
N TYR A 201 22.98 21.16 -81.91
CA TYR A 201 22.06 21.95 -82.74
C TYR A 201 22.67 23.29 -83.16
N SER A 202 23.29 24.02 -82.22
CA SER A 202 23.92 25.31 -82.54
C SER A 202 25.12 25.18 -83.47
N SER A 203 25.91 24.10 -83.33
CA SER A 203 27.05 23.83 -84.20
C SER A 203 26.59 23.47 -85.61
N ASP A 204 25.60 22.58 -85.72
CA ASP A 204 25.06 22.13 -87.00
C ASP A 204 24.34 23.26 -87.75
N SER A 205 23.65 24.15 -87.04
CA SER A 205 23.06 25.37 -87.62
C SER A 205 24.12 26.24 -88.31
N LEU A 206 25.28 26.41 -87.67
CA LEU A 206 26.40 27.17 -88.23
C LEU A 206 27.01 26.45 -89.43
N LEU A 207 27.22 25.13 -89.36
CA LEU A 207 27.75 24.33 -90.48
C LEU A 207 26.81 24.32 -91.68
N LEU A 208 25.50 24.27 -91.46
CA LEU A 208 24.48 24.37 -92.51
C LEU A 208 24.53 25.74 -93.19
N SER A 209 24.67 26.83 -92.41
CA SER A 209 24.82 28.18 -92.96
C SER A 209 26.06 28.33 -93.86
N GLN A 210 27.10 27.53 -93.58
CA GLN A 210 28.33 27.44 -94.37
C GLN A 210 28.24 26.41 -95.51
N LYS A 211 27.09 25.74 -95.69
CA LYS A 211 26.85 24.65 -96.67
C LYS A 211 27.79 23.45 -96.50
N LEU A 212 28.26 23.18 -95.29
CA LEU A 212 29.18 22.09 -94.96
C LEU A 212 28.48 20.78 -94.59
N ILE A 213 27.18 20.82 -94.28
CA ILE A 213 26.34 19.64 -93.99
C ILE A 213 25.04 19.68 -94.80
N PRO A 214 24.44 18.51 -95.11
CA PRO A 214 23.09 18.42 -95.67
C PRO A 214 22.01 18.94 -94.72
N GLU A 215 20.92 19.47 -95.27
CA GLU A 215 19.74 19.92 -94.52
C GLU A 215 19.12 18.77 -93.70
N ALA A 216 19.08 17.56 -94.24
CA ALA A 216 18.57 16.37 -93.56
C ALA A 216 19.33 16.02 -92.26
N ASP A 217 20.64 16.30 -92.20
CA ASP A 217 21.45 16.06 -90.99
C ASP A 217 21.18 17.11 -89.91
N PHE A 218 20.93 18.37 -90.32
CA PHE A 218 20.50 19.43 -89.41
C PHE A 218 19.08 19.18 -88.86
N GLU A 219 18.11 18.78 -89.70
CA GLU A 219 16.76 18.43 -89.24
C GLU A 219 16.78 17.29 -88.22
N LYS A 220 17.73 16.35 -88.36
CA LYS A 220 17.94 15.27 -87.40
C LYS A 220 18.42 15.80 -86.04
N SER A 221 19.37 16.73 -86.01
CA SER A 221 19.85 17.34 -84.76
C SER A 221 18.84 18.30 -84.13
N GLU A 222 18.00 18.95 -84.94
CA GLU A 222 16.85 19.72 -84.45
C GLU A 222 15.83 18.81 -83.76
N LYS A 223 15.50 17.66 -84.38
CA LYS A 223 14.60 16.68 -83.79
C LYS A 223 15.11 16.16 -82.44
N THR A 224 16.39 15.81 -82.34
CA THR A 224 16.98 15.33 -81.06
C THR A 224 17.03 16.43 -80.01
N PHE A 225 17.31 17.68 -80.40
CA PHE A 225 17.21 18.83 -79.49
C PHE A 225 15.79 19.00 -78.94
N LEU A 226 14.78 19.00 -79.81
CA LEU A 226 13.38 19.13 -79.40
C LEU A 226 12.92 17.96 -78.51
N GLN A 227 13.39 16.74 -78.78
CA GLN A 227 13.14 15.59 -77.92
C GLN A 227 13.76 15.78 -76.54
N SER A 228 15.04 16.16 -76.46
CA SER A 228 15.70 16.42 -75.17
C SER A 228 15.03 17.55 -74.36
N LYS A 229 14.50 18.56 -75.05
CA LYS A 229 13.76 19.66 -74.44
C LYS A 229 12.45 19.18 -73.81
N ARG A 230 11.71 18.27 -74.48
CA ARG A 230 10.51 17.65 -73.91
C ARG A 230 10.84 16.81 -72.69
N SER A 231 11.86 15.95 -72.78
CA SER A 231 12.32 15.13 -71.65
C SER A 231 12.71 15.97 -70.44
N LEU A 232 13.39 17.11 -70.64
CA LEU A 232 13.72 18.03 -69.55
C LEU A 232 12.47 18.66 -68.92
N GLN A 233 11.49 19.05 -69.75
CA GLN A 233 10.22 19.59 -69.28
C GLN A 233 9.45 18.56 -68.43
N ASP A 234 9.44 17.30 -68.85
CA ASP A 234 8.81 16.20 -68.12
C ASP A 234 9.50 15.92 -66.78
N ALA A 235 10.84 15.97 -66.74
CA ALA A 235 11.61 15.85 -65.50
C ALA A 235 11.32 17.02 -64.53
N ILE A 236 11.21 18.25 -65.04
CA ILE A 236 10.82 19.43 -64.23
C ILE A 236 9.41 19.27 -63.67
N ASN A 237 8.46 18.84 -64.50
CA ASN A 237 7.07 18.63 -64.07
C ASN A 237 6.99 17.56 -62.97
N THR A 238 7.76 16.48 -63.10
CA THR A 238 7.82 15.41 -62.10
C THR A 238 8.32 15.94 -60.75
N ILE A 239 9.44 16.69 -60.72
CA ILE A 239 9.99 17.30 -59.50
C ILE A 239 9.04 18.35 -58.90
N THR A 240 8.35 19.12 -59.75
CA THR A 240 7.44 20.19 -59.30
C THR A 240 6.12 19.63 -58.77
N SER A 241 5.65 18.51 -59.32
CA SER A 241 4.43 17.83 -58.83
C SER A 241 4.60 17.16 -57.46
N ASP A 242 5.84 16.84 -57.10
CA ASP A 242 6.21 16.20 -55.82
C ASP A 242 6.54 17.22 -54.71
N ARG A 243 6.35 18.53 -54.98
CA ARG A 243 6.71 19.66 -54.12
C ARG A 243 5.49 20.34 -53.52
#